data_AF-J9GYI9-F1
#
_entry.id   AF-J9GYI9-F1
#
_cell.length_a   1.000
_cell.length_b   1.000
_cell.length_c   1.000
_cell.angle_alpha   90.00
_cell.angle_beta   90.00
_cell.angle_gamma   90.00
#
_symmetry.space_group_name_H-M   'P 1'
#
loop_
_entity.id
_entity.type
_entity.pdbx_description
1 polymer ?
#
loop_
_entity_poly.entity_id
_entity_poly.type
_entity_poly.pdbx_seq_one_letter_code
_entity_poly.pdbx_strand_id
1 'polypeptide(L)' 'MWKKHSSARRKEKANSTDWKKEWKKDLNRGLEQGRTETRIEMARKMKEAHLPLVVIAQFTGLPEKGVNAL' A
#
# COMPACT_ATOMS: atom_id res chain seq x y z
N MET A 1 -32.06 -41.85 7.51
CA MET A 1 -30.65 -41.69 7.11
C MET A 1 -30.44 -40.35 6.43
N TRP A 2 -30.19 -39.28 7.19
CA TRP A 2 -29.91 -37.95 6.66
C TRP A 2 -28.60 -37.46 7.29
N LYS A 3 -27.82 -36.67 6.55
CA LYS A 3 -26.52 -36.03 6.89
C LYS A 3 -25.24 -36.75 6.39
N LYS A 4 -25.01 -36.81 5.07
CA LYS A 4 -23.65 -37.04 4.54
C LYS A 4 -23.24 -36.18 3.32
N HIS A 5 -23.99 -35.14 2.94
CA HIS A 5 -23.63 -34.35 1.74
C HIS A 5 -23.28 -32.86 2.00
N SER A 6 -23.33 -32.39 3.24
CA SER A 6 -23.20 -30.95 3.53
C SER A 6 -21.76 -30.45 3.72
N SER A 7 -20.78 -31.36 3.86
CA SER A 7 -19.41 -30.99 4.29
C SER A 7 -18.41 -30.80 3.15
N ALA A 8 -18.67 -31.34 1.96
CA ALA A 8 -17.76 -31.24 0.81
C ALA A 8 -17.85 -29.89 0.10
N ARG A 9 -19.07 -29.32 -0.01
CA ARG A 9 -19.33 -28.07 -0.74
C ARG A 9 -18.81 -26.79 -0.05
N ARG A 10 -18.39 -26.87 1.22
CA ARG A 10 -17.80 -25.75 1.98
C ARG A 10 -16.30 -25.58 1.72
N LYS A 11 -15.57 -26.65 1.37
CA LYS A 11 -14.11 -26.60 1.18
C LYS A 11 -13.72 -25.99 -0.17
N GLU A 12 -14.54 -26.19 -1.20
CA GLU A 12 -14.27 -25.68 -2.55
C GLU A 12 -14.41 -24.15 -2.67
N LYS A 13 -15.34 -23.54 -1.92
CA LYS A 13 -15.51 -22.08 -1.89
C LYS A 13 -14.39 -21.37 -1.11
N ALA A 14 -13.69 -22.04 -0.21
CA ALA A 14 -12.60 -21.46 0.56
C ALA A 14 -11.36 -21.18 -0.31
N ASN A 15 -11.01 -22.12 -1.20
CA ASN A 15 -9.84 -22.00 -2.09
C ASN A 15 -9.99 -20.90 -3.16
N SER A 16 -11.20 -20.63 -3.64
CA SER A 16 -11.46 -19.58 -4.64
C SER A 16 -11.36 -18.16 -4.06
N THR A 17 -11.49 -18.01 -2.75
CA THR A 17 -11.41 -16.71 -2.07
C THR A 17 -10.02 -16.36 -1.55
N ASP A 18 -9.13 -17.34 -1.39
CA ASP A 18 -7.80 -17.12 -0.81
C ASP A 18 -6.85 -16.41 -1.79
N TRP A 19 -6.76 -16.89 -3.03
CA TRP A 19 -5.89 -16.27 -4.04
C TRP A 19 -6.30 -14.81 -4.35
N LYS A 20 -7.60 -14.49 -4.29
CA LYS A 20 -8.09 -13.11 -4.45
C LYS A 20 -7.66 -12.20 -3.31
N LYS A 21 -7.58 -12.73 -2.08
CA LYS A 21 -7.10 -11.98 -0.91
C LYS A 21 -5.60 -11.75 -0.99
N GLU A 22 -4.84 -12.76 -1.42
CA GLU A 22 -3.39 -12.64 -1.63
C GLU A 22 -3.07 -11.61 -2.71
N TRP A 23 -3.72 -11.70 -3.87
CA TRP A 23 -3.56 -10.72 -4.95
C TRP A 23 -3.89 -9.30 -4.51
N LYS A 24 -4.97 -9.12 -3.74
CA LYS A 24 -5.34 -7.80 -3.21
C LYS A 24 -4.28 -7.28 -2.25
N LYS A 25 -3.65 -8.15 -1.45
CA LYS A 25 -2.57 -7.79 -0.53
C LYS A 25 -1.32 -7.35 -1.30
N ASP A 26 -0.91 -8.09 -2.33
CA ASP A 26 0.26 -7.74 -3.14
C ASP A 26 0.04 -6.45 -3.94
N LEU A 27 -1.16 -6.26 -4.49
CA LEU A 27 -1.51 -5.03 -5.20
C LEU A 27 -1.53 -3.81 -4.27
N ASN A 28 -2.09 -3.95 -3.06
CA ASN A 28 -2.04 -2.88 -2.06
C ASN A 28 -0.59 -2.54 -1.67
N ARG A 29 0.27 -3.55 -1.49
CA ARG A 29 1.70 -3.32 -1.21
C ARG A 29 2.38 -2.53 -2.33
N GLY A 30 2.15 -2.92 -3.59
CA GLY A 30 2.72 -2.20 -4.74
C GLY A 30 2.22 -0.75 -4.83
N LEU A 31 0.93 -0.51 -4.55
CA LEU A 31 0.38 0.84 -4.51
C LEU A 31 0.99 1.69 -3.38
N GLU A 32 1.19 1.12 -2.20
CA GLU A 32 1.84 1.82 -1.08
C GLU A 32 3.30 2.15 -1.37
N GLN A 33 4.04 1.23 -2.00
CA GLN A 33 5.41 1.45 -2.46
C GLN A 33 5.48 2.60 -3.47
N GLY A 34 4.67 2.54 -4.54
CA GLY A 34 4.64 3.58 -5.56
C GLY A 34 4.22 4.95 -5.01
N ARG A 35 3.27 5.00 -4.07
CA ARG A 35 2.90 6.24 -3.37
C ARG A 35 4.05 6.81 -2.54
N THR A 36 4.82 5.94 -1.88
CA THR A 36 5.97 6.36 -1.07
C THR A 36 7.08 6.90 -1.95
N GLU A 37 7.41 6.20 -3.05
CA GLU A 37 8.40 6.65 -4.04
C GLU A 37 8.01 7.99 -4.65
N THR A 38 6.73 8.15 -5.03
CA THR A 38 6.20 9.41 -5.58
C THR A 38 6.35 10.56 -4.59
N ARG A 39 6.04 10.34 -3.30
CA ARG A 39 6.19 11.38 -2.25
C ARG A 39 7.65 11.79 -2.08
N ILE A 40 8.59 10.84 -2.14
CA ILE A 40 10.02 11.11 -2.06
C ILE A 40 10.50 11.92 -3.28
N GLU A 41 10.08 11.53 -4.48
CA GLU A 41 10.44 12.25 -5.71
C GLU A 41 9.90 13.68 -5.71
N MET A 42 8.64 13.87 -5.29
CA MET A 42 8.05 15.21 -5.13
C MET A 42 8.83 16.03 -4.10
N ALA A 43 9.18 15.45 -2.95
CA ALA A 43 9.96 16.13 -1.93
C ALA A 43 11.33 16.60 -2.45
N ARG A 44 12.01 15.78 -3.25
CA ARG A 44 13.27 16.16 -3.91
C ARG A 44 13.10 17.33 -4.85
N LYS A 45 12.13 17.28 -5.77
CA LYS A 45 11.85 18.38 -6.72
C LYS A 45 11.49 19.67 -6.01
N MET A 46 10.72 19.59 -4.92
CA MET A 46 10.36 20.75 -4.11
C MET A 46 11.58 21.34 -3.36
N LYS A 47 12.51 20.49 -2.90
CA LYS A 47 13.75 20.90 -2.26
C LYS A 47 14.71 21.56 -3.25
N GLU A 48 14.81 21.02 -4.46
CA GLU A 48 15.54 21.63 -5.59
C GLU A 48 14.96 23.00 -5.96
N ALA A 49 13.64 23.17 -5.85
CA ALA A 49 12.97 24.46 -6.01
C ALA A 49 13.13 25.41 -4.80
N HIS A 50 13.97 25.06 -3.83
CA HIS A 50 14.24 25.84 -2.61
C HIS A 50 13.00 26.17 -1.75
N LEU A 51 11.99 25.28 -1.76
CA LEU A 51 10.82 25.45 -0.90
C LEU A 51 11.17 25.18 0.58
N PRO A 52 10.50 25.85 1.54
CA PRO A 52 10.74 25.61 2.97
C PRO A 52 10.44 24.16 3.37
N LEU A 53 11.31 23.55 4.18
CA LEU A 53 11.19 22.14 4.60
C LEU A 53 9.83 21.83 5.24
N VAL A 54 9.27 22.77 6.01
CA VAL A 54 7.94 22.65 6.65
C VAL A 54 6.84 22.49 5.61
N VAL A 55 6.89 23.25 4.52
CA VAL A 55 5.90 23.19 3.42
C VAL A 55 6.01 21.87 2.69
N ILE A 56 7.24 21.40 2.43
CA ILE A 56 7.48 20.12 1.78
C ILE A 56 6.97 18.97 2.66
N ALA A 57 7.24 19.00 3.96
CA ALA A 57 6.77 17.99 4.91
C ALA A 57 5.24 17.94 4.99
N GLN A 58 4.59 19.11 5.08
CA GLN A 58 3.12 19.19 5.09
C GLN A 58 2.50 18.66 3.79
N PHE A 59 3.07 19.00 2.63
CA PHE A 59 2.54 18.61 1.33
C PHE A 59 2.75 17.11 1.04
N THR A 60 3.95 16.59 1.31
CA THR A 60 4.32 15.20 0.98
C THR A 60 3.92 14.21 2.08
N GLY A 61 3.60 14.70 3.28
CA GLY A 61 3.33 13.87 4.46
C GLY A 61 4.58 13.17 5.01
N LEU A 62 5.78 13.55 4.55
CA LEU A 62 7.05 13.06 5.08
C LEU A 62 7.44 13.87 6.32
N PRO A 63 8.08 13.25 7.33
CA PRO A 63 8.61 14.00 8.46
C PRO A 63 9.71 14.95 8.00
N GLU A 64 9.81 16.13 8.60
CA GLU A 64 10.83 17.14 8.23
C GLU A 64 12.26 16.58 8.28
N LYS A 65 12.58 15.72 9.25
CA LYS A 65 13.87 15.02 9.32
C LYS A 65 14.13 14.15 8.09
N GLY A 66 13.09 13.49 7.58
CA GLY A 66 13.15 12.70 6.36
C GLY A 66 13.40 13.57 5.14
N VAL A 67 12.66 14.68 5.00
CA VAL A 67 12.83 15.65 3.91
C VAL A 67 14.23 16.28 3.93
N ASN A 68 14.76 16.60 5.11
CA ASN A 68 16.10 17.17 5.24
C ASN A 68 17.20 16.19 4.81
N ALA A 69 16.99 14.89 5.03
CA ALA A 69 17.92 13.83 4.65
C ALA A 69 17.88 13.43 3.16
N LEU A 70 16.88 13.88 2.41
CA LEU A 70 16.75 13.64 0.96
C LEU A 70 17.69 14.50 0.12
#